data_AF-A0A7X6CPV1-F1
#
_entry.id   AF-A0A7X6CPV1-F1
#
_cell.length_a   1.000
_cell.length_b   1.000
_cell.length_c   1.000
_cell.angle_alpha   90.00
_cell.angle_beta   90.00
_cell.angle_gamma   90.00
#
_symmetry.space_group_name_H-M   'P 1'
#
loop_
_entity.id
_entity.type
_entity.pdbx_description
1 polymer ?
#
loop_
_entity_poly.entity_id
_entity_poly.type
_entity_poly.pdbx_seq_one_letter_code
_entity_poly.pdbx_strand_id
1 'polypeptide(L)'
;MDTTPISAEIVELLSRISRQKLREQDVTPLVVFLTALISILRGVIIIDRTVAVEEEERLQKTLKAFASGDRDRIQLIQRLVKGVAKQQVYFNPTELLILTASFSDSEKLLALGFGYEMSAVDGHIDLREQMYLQSIGQRLGLDSRYIAVLDAVFTKEGSIDPEDLTEVQALLAPSAFESRDPVFAKAAKHLLGFFEK
;
A
#
# COMPACT_ATOMS: atom_id res chain seq x y z
N MET A 1 -8.11 -0.02 19.75
CA MET A 1 -7.65 -1.42 19.61
C MET A 1 -8.19 -1.88 18.28
N ASP A 2 -7.31 -2.27 17.37
CA ASP A 2 -7.69 -2.64 16.01
C ASP A 2 -8.42 -4.00 16.04
N THR A 3 -9.69 -4.04 15.63
CA THR A 3 -10.59 -5.19 15.81
C THR A 3 -10.95 -5.90 14.51
N THR A 4 -10.31 -5.55 13.39
CA THR A 4 -10.63 -6.22 12.12
C THR A 4 -10.27 -7.71 12.20
N PRO A 5 -11.25 -8.60 11.97
CA PRO A 5 -11.02 -10.04 12.03
C PRO A 5 -10.06 -10.45 10.91
N ILE A 6 -8.99 -11.15 11.28
CA ILE A 6 -8.02 -11.71 10.34
C ILE A 6 -8.48 -13.12 9.99
N SER A 7 -8.71 -13.39 8.71
CA SER A 7 -9.14 -14.70 8.24
C SER A 7 -8.00 -15.73 8.29
N ALA A 8 -8.35 -17.01 8.39
CA ALA A 8 -7.37 -18.11 8.32
C ALA A 8 -6.57 -18.09 7.01
N GLU A 9 -7.20 -17.67 5.90
CA GLU A 9 -6.55 -17.51 4.60
C GLU A 9 -5.42 -16.48 4.64
N ILE A 10 -5.61 -15.36 5.33
CA ILE A 10 -4.56 -14.34 5.51
C ILE A 10 -3.42 -14.91 6.35
N VAL A 11 -3.72 -15.63 7.44
CA VAL A 11 -2.69 -16.24 8.30
C VAL A 11 -1.87 -17.28 7.53
N GLU A 12 -2.52 -18.11 6.72
CA GLU A 12 -1.86 -19.09 5.86
C GLU A 12 -0.98 -18.42 4.81
N LEU A 13 -1.50 -17.40 4.14
CA LEU A 13 -0.76 -16.62 3.15
C LEU A 13 0.49 -15.98 3.76
N LEU A 14 0.36 -15.29 4.89
CA LEU A 14 1.48 -14.67 5.59
C LEU A 14 2.48 -15.70 6.12
N SER A 15 2.01 -16.87 6.57
CA SER A 15 2.88 -17.97 6.98
C SER A 15 3.74 -18.47 5.82
N ARG A 16 3.14 -18.65 4.65
CA ARG A 16 3.83 -19.05 3.42
C ARG A 16 4.83 -17.99 2.97
N ILE A 17 4.42 -16.72 2.93
CA ILE A 17 5.29 -15.59 2.53
C ILE A 17 6.49 -15.48 3.47
N SER A 18 6.26 -15.47 4.78
CA SER A 18 7.31 -15.32 5.80
C SER A 18 8.17 -16.58 6.02
N ARG A 19 7.74 -17.74 5.48
CA ARG A 19 8.30 -19.07 5.76
C ARG A 19 8.35 -19.39 7.26
N GLN A 20 7.37 -18.90 8.00
CA GLN A 20 7.20 -19.11 9.43
C GLN A 20 5.77 -19.56 9.67
N LYS A 21 5.57 -20.55 10.54
CA LYS A 21 4.22 -20.92 10.98
C LYS A 21 3.70 -19.82 11.90
N LEU A 22 2.75 -19.02 11.42
CA LEU A 22 2.08 -17.98 12.19
C LEU A 22 0.77 -18.52 12.76
N ARG A 23 0.37 -17.99 13.92
CA ARG A 23 -0.98 -18.13 14.48
C ARG A 23 -1.71 -16.81 14.32
N GLU A 24 -3.03 -16.81 14.47
CA GLU A 24 -3.86 -15.61 14.37
C GLU A 24 -3.35 -14.46 15.25
N GLN A 25 -2.99 -14.76 16.49
CA GLN A 25 -2.42 -13.79 17.45
C GLN A 25 -1.05 -13.21 17.04
N ASP A 26 -0.33 -13.87 16.12
CA ASP A 26 0.96 -13.39 15.62
C ASP A 26 0.76 -12.41 14.43
N VAL A 27 -0.46 -12.28 13.92
CA VAL A 27 -0.83 -11.41 12.79
C VAL A 27 -1.63 -10.21 13.31
N THR A 28 -1.26 -9.02 12.84
CA THR A 28 -1.98 -7.77 13.15
C THR A 28 -2.41 -7.10 11.85
N PRO A 29 -3.46 -6.25 11.86
CA PRO A 29 -3.89 -5.53 10.65
C PRO A 29 -2.76 -4.70 10.02
N LEU A 30 -1.87 -4.11 10.83
CA LEU A 30 -0.68 -3.43 10.33
C LEU A 30 0.26 -4.36 9.55
N VAL A 31 0.46 -5.60 10.00
CA VAL A 31 1.29 -6.58 9.28
C VAL A 31 0.65 -6.99 7.95
N VAL A 32 -0.67 -7.16 7.93
CA VAL A 32 -1.43 -7.45 6.70
C VAL A 32 -1.30 -6.28 5.72
N PHE A 33 -1.58 -5.06 6.19
CA PHE A 33 -1.43 -3.82 5.42
C PHE A 33 -0.03 -3.66 4.85
N LEU A 34 1.00 -3.84 5.68
CA LEU A 34 2.37 -3.73 5.20
C LEU A 34 2.70 -4.78 4.15
N THR A 35 2.20 -5.99 4.27
CA THR A 35 2.44 -7.02 3.25
C THR A 35 1.77 -6.65 1.93
N ALA A 36 0.54 -6.13 1.95
CA ALA A 36 -0.14 -5.63 0.76
C ALA A 36 0.63 -4.45 0.15
N LEU A 37 1.03 -3.48 0.96
CA LEU A 37 1.81 -2.32 0.54
C LEU A 37 3.14 -2.74 -0.09
N ILE A 38 3.91 -3.63 0.55
CA ILE A 38 5.17 -4.14 0.00
C ILE A 38 4.92 -4.80 -1.36
N SER A 39 3.86 -5.59 -1.51
CA SER A 39 3.51 -6.21 -2.78
C SER A 39 3.22 -5.16 -3.87
N ILE A 40 2.44 -4.13 -3.57
CA ILE A 40 2.15 -3.05 -4.53
C ILE A 40 3.43 -2.32 -4.93
N LEU A 41 4.22 -1.87 -3.95
CA LEU A 41 5.48 -1.15 -4.21
C LEU A 41 6.47 -2.04 -4.98
N ARG A 42 6.61 -3.32 -4.63
CA ARG A 42 7.47 -4.22 -5.39
C ARG A 42 7.04 -4.42 -6.83
N GLY A 43 5.73 -4.38 -7.11
CA GLY A 43 5.21 -4.43 -8.47
C GLY A 43 5.59 -3.20 -9.30
N VAL A 44 5.50 -2.01 -8.70
CA VAL A 44 5.95 -0.74 -9.32
C VAL A 44 7.44 -0.85 -9.72
N ILE A 45 8.32 -1.18 -8.78
CA ILE A 45 9.80 -1.27 -8.98
C ILE A 45 10.20 -2.24 -10.11
N ILE A 46 9.35 -3.21 -10.46
CA ILE A 46 9.71 -4.30 -11.36
C ILE A 46 9.08 -4.13 -12.75
N ILE A 47 8.03 -3.31 -12.89
CA ILE A 47 7.27 -3.22 -14.14
C ILE A 47 8.01 -2.46 -15.24
N ASP A 48 8.83 -1.49 -14.85
CA ASP A 48 9.69 -0.69 -15.74
C ASP A 48 10.94 -1.47 -16.23
N ARG A 49 11.23 -2.61 -15.57
CA ARG A 49 12.41 -3.49 -15.74
C ARG A 49 13.75 -2.83 -15.46
N THR A 50 13.76 -1.68 -14.81
CA THR A 50 14.96 -0.93 -14.46
C THR A 50 14.91 -0.65 -12.98
N VAL A 51 15.23 -1.64 -12.14
CA VAL A 51 15.24 -1.44 -10.68
C VAL A 51 16.12 -0.25 -10.34
N ALA A 52 15.51 0.89 -10.04
CA ALA A 52 16.23 2.09 -9.70
C ALA A 52 16.61 2.00 -8.22
N VAL A 53 17.87 2.29 -7.93
CA VAL A 53 18.39 2.32 -6.54
C VAL A 53 17.54 3.23 -5.66
N GLU A 54 16.99 4.29 -6.25
CA GLU A 54 16.14 5.30 -5.61
C GLU A 54 14.80 4.73 -5.14
N GLU A 55 14.15 3.87 -5.93
CA GLU A 55 12.88 3.25 -5.54
C GLU A 55 13.08 2.18 -4.45
N GLU A 56 14.18 1.42 -4.50
CA GLU A 56 14.53 0.50 -3.42
C GLU A 56 14.78 1.27 -2.12
N GLU A 57 15.52 2.39 -2.18
CA GLU A 57 15.68 3.26 -1.02
C GLU A 57 14.34 3.82 -0.53
N ARG A 58 13.42 4.16 -1.45
CA ARG A 58 12.09 4.66 -1.11
C ARG A 58 11.26 3.60 -0.40
N LEU A 59 11.23 2.38 -0.92
CA LEU A 59 10.60 1.24 -0.25
C LEU A 59 11.15 1.09 1.18
N GLN A 60 12.47 1.13 1.37
CA GLN A 60 13.06 1.04 2.71
C GLN A 60 12.66 2.21 3.62
N LYS A 61 12.58 3.43 3.09
CA LYS A 61 12.11 4.62 3.85
C LYS A 61 10.65 4.47 4.26
N THR A 62 9.77 4.08 3.33
CA THR A 62 8.35 3.82 3.60
C THR A 62 8.22 2.74 4.68
N LEU A 63 8.93 1.62 4.54
CA LEU A 63 8.89 0.55 5.53
C LEU A 63 9.38 0.98 6.90
N LYS A 64 10.44 1.80 6.99
CA LYS A 64 10.89 2.36 8.27
C LYS A 64 9.86 3.28 8.91
N ALA A 65 9.10 4.03 8.11
CA ALA A 65 8.03 4.89 8.62
C ALA A 65 6.89 4.07 9.26
N PHE A 66 6.62 2.87 8.72
CA PHE A 66 5.61 1.96 9.25
C PHE A 66 6.12 1.00 10.34
N ALA A 67 7.39 0.64 10.31
CA ALA A 67 7.98 -0.40 11.16
C ALA A 67 8.43 0.09 12.56
N SER A 68 7.95 1.24 13.04
CA SER A 68 8.20 1.66 14.43
C SER A 68 7.50 0.69 15.38
N GLY A 69 8.22 -0.06 16.22
CA GLY A 69 7.59 -1.00 17.15
C GLY A 69 8.52 -2.04 17.75
N ASP A 70 7.91 -3.10 18.30
CA ASP A 70 8.60 -4.24 18.91
C ASP A 70 9.51 -4.96 17.90
N ARG A 71 10.63 -5.48 18.40
CA ARG A 71 11.66 -6.21 17.67
C ARG A 71 11.08 -7.39 16.89
N ASP A 72 10.10 -8.09 17.45
CA ASP A 72 9.49 -9.24 16.80
C ASP A 72 8.66 -8.84 15.58
N ARG A 73 7.92 -7.74 15.67
CA ARG A 73 7.18 -7.15 14.55
C ARG A 73 8.14 -6.71 13.43
N ILE A 74 9.24 -6.06 13.79
CA ILE A 74 10.27 -5.65 12.81
C ILE A 74 10.86 -6.87 12.09
N GLN A 75 11.19 -7.94 12.83
CA GLN A 75 11.72 -9.17 12.23
C GLN A 75 10.71 -9.83 11.29
N LEU A 76 9.43 -9.88 11.67
CA LEU A 76 8.37 -10.42 10.83
C LEU A 76 8.22 -9.60 9.53
N ILE A 77 8.17 -8.27 9.62
CA ILE A 77 8.12 -7.39 8.44
C ILE A 77 9.32 -7.65 7.52
N GLN A 78 10.54 -7.74 8.06
CA GLN A 78 11.72 -8.05 7.24
C GLN A 78 11.63 -9.41 6.54
N ARG A 79 11.04 -10.43 7.18
CA ARG A 79 10.79 -11.73 6.54
C ARG A 79 9.77 -11.62 5.44
N LEU A 80 8.69 -10.87 5.66
CA LEU A 80 7.64 -10.64 4.68
C LEU A 80 8.16 -9.88 3.46
N VAL A 81 8.99 -8.84 3.66
CA VAL A 81 9.67 -8.12 2.55
C VAL A 81 10.46 -9.08 1.67
N LYS A 82 11.28 -9.93 2.29
CA LYS A 82 12.06 -10.95 1.57
C LYS A 82 11.17 -11.99 0.91
N GLY A 83 10.08 -12.38 1.58
CA GLY A 83 9.10 -13.35 1.11
C GLY A 83 8.36 -12.89 -0.14
N VAL A 84 7.84 -11.65 -0.10
CA VAL A 84 7.13 -11.00 -1.21
C VAL A 84 8.02 -10.95 -2.44
N ALA A 85 9.28 -10.51 -2.28
CA ALA A 85 10.25 -10.47 -3.37
C ALA A 85 10.55 -11.86 -3.95
N LYS A 86 10.84 -12.86 -3.08
CA LYS A 86 11.22 -14.21 -3.52
C LYS A 86 10.09 -14.98 -4.17
N GLN A 87 8.86 -14.78 -3.71
CA GLN A 87 7.67 -15.50 -4.19
C GLN A 87 6.91 -14.73 -5.25
N GLN A 88 7.35 -13.51 -5.58
CA GLN A 88 6.75 -12.64 -6.58
C GLN A 88 5.25 -12.38 -6.33
N VAL A 89 4.87 -12.17 -5.06
CA VAL A 89 3.47 -11.96 -4.63
C VAL A 89 2.81 -10.83 -5.44
N TYR A 90 3.58 -9.84 -5.84
CA TYR A 90 3.18 -8.69 -6.67
C TYR A 90 2.72 -9.06 -8.10
N PHE A 91 3.04 -10.26 -8.58
CA PHE A 91 2.50 -10.83 -9.84
C PHE A 91 1.31 -11.76 -9.63
N ASN A 92 0.85 -11.98 -8.39
CA ASN A 92 -0.29 -12.82 -8.10
C ASN A 92 -1.48 -11.99 -7.60
N PRO A 93 -2.43 -11.62 -8.48
CA PRO A 93 -3.60 -10.84 -8.11
C PRO A 93 -4.46 -11.47 -7.03
N THR A 94 -4.55 -12.80 -6.99
CA THR A 94 -5.33 -13.52 -5.97
C THR A 94 -4.73 -13.30 -4.59
N GLU A 95 -3.41 -13.30 -4.47
CA GLU A 95 -2.75 -13.06 -3.18
C GLU A 95 -2.93 -11.63 -2.70
N LEU A 96 -2.90 -10.65 -3.61
CA LEU A 96 -3.21 -9.26 -3.27
C LEU A 96 -4.67 -9.10 -2.83
N LEU A 97 -5.62 -9.77 -3.49
CA LEU A 97 -7.03 -9.76 -3.09
C LEU A 97 -7.24 -10.40 -1.71
N ILE A 98 -6.55 -11.50 -1.39
CA ILE A 98 -6.59 -12.10 -0.05
C ILE A 98 -6.07 -11.11 1.00
N LEU A 99 -4.94 -10.44 0.74
CA LEU A 99 -4.35 -9.48 1.68
C LEU A 99 -5.23 -8.24 1.91
N THR A 100 -6.04 -7.86 0.91
CA THR A 100 -6.83 -6.62 0.94
C THR A 100 -8.33 -6.86 1.16
N ALA A 101 -8.75 -8.12 1.34
CA ALA A 101 -10.15 -8.51 1.47
C ALA A 101 -10.88 -7.79 2.62
N SER A 102 -10.17 -7.47 3.70
CA SER A 102 -10.73 -6.79 4.88
C SER A 102 -10.44 -5.29 4.92
N PHE A 103 -9.85 -4.72 3.87
CA PHE A 103 -9.49 -3.30 3.87
C PHE A 103 -10.70 -2.44 3.56
N SER A 104 -10.82 -1.35 4.30
CA SER A 104 -11.67 -0.22 3.92
C SER A 104 -11.14 0.45 2.64
N ASP A 105 -11.98 1.24 1.98
CA ASP A 105 -11.55 2.01 0.82
C ASP A 105 -10.44 3.01 1.20
N SER A 106 -10.47 3.58 2.41
CA SER A 106 -9.37 4.38 2.96
C SER A 106 -8.04 3.63 2.99
N GLU A 107 -8.02 2.36 3.44
CA GLU A 107 -6.80 1.55 3.49
C GLU A 107 -6.31 1.15 2.08
N LYS A 108 -7.23 0.79 1.19
CA LYS A 108 -6.88 0.49 -0.21
C LYS A 108 -6.29 1.73 -0.90
N LEU A 109 -6.92 2.89 -0.70
CA LEU A 109 -6.50 4.16 -1.27
C LEU A 109 -5.16 4.62 -0.68
N LEU A 110 -4.95 4.44 0.62
CA LEU A 110 -3.67 4.69 1.28
C LEU A 110 -2.56 3.83 0.65
N ALA A 111 -2.79 2.52 0.50
CA ALA A 111 -1.80 1.62 -0.09
C ALA A 111 -1.50 1.97 -1.56
N LEU A 112 -2.52 2.30 -2.34
CA LEU A 112 -2.37 2.70 -3.74
C LEU A 112 -1.65 4.04 -3.88
N GLY A 113 -1.99 5.02 -3.04
CA GLY A 113 -1.38 6.36 -3.04
C GLY A 113 0.12 6.33 -2.74
N PHE A 114 0.60 5.44 -1.87
CA PHE A 114 2.04 5.21 -1.70
C PHE A 114 2.70 4.60 -2.95
N GLY A 115 1.97 3.83 -3.74
CA GLY A 115 2.41 3.37 -5.05
C GLY A 115 2.66 4.54 -5.99
N TYR A 116 1.69 5.44 -6.12
CA TYR A 116 1.82 6.66 -6.92
C TYR A 116 2.95 7.57 -6.43
N GLU A 117 3.07 7.77 -5.11
CA GLU A 117 4.13 8.58 -4.53
C GLU A 117 5.52 8.02 -4.86
N MET A 118 5.67 6.70 -4.86
CA MET A 118 6.93 6.05 -5.19
C MET A 118 7.25 6.13 -6.68
N SER A 119 6.23 6.00 -7.54
CA SER A 119 6.39 6.20 -8.98
C SER A 119 6.77 7.63 -9.33
N ALA A 120 6.22 8.63 -8.64
CA ALA A 120 6.45 10.05 -8.94
C ALA A 120 7.76 10.64 -8.35
N VAL A 121 8.73 9.81 -7.99
CA VAL A 121 9.93 10.24 -7.22
C VAL A 121 10.78 11.25 -7.98
N ASP A 122 10.93 11.10 -9.29
CA ASP A 122 11.66 12.05 -10.16
C ASP A 122 10.73 13.15 -10.74
N GLY A 123 9.46 13.15 -10.33
CA GLY A 123 8.43 14.06 -10.83
C GLY A 123 7.76 13.60 -12.12
N HIS A 124 8.07 12.40 -12.63
CA HIS A 124 7.39 11.73 -13.72
C HIS A 124 6.91 10.35 -13.26
N ILE A 125 5.89 9.80 -13.89
CA ILE A 125 5.47 8.41 -13.68
C ILE A 125 5.59 7.70 -15.03
N ASP A 126 6.31 6.57 -15.08
CA ASP A 126 6.35 5.76 -16.30
C ASP A 126 4.95 5.21 -16.63
N LEU A 127 4.59 5.21 -17.92
CA LEU A 127 3.27 4.74 -18.36
C LEU A 127 2.95 3.33 -17.87
N ARG A 128 3.94 2.43 -17.76
CA ARG A 128 3.73 1.05 -17.28
C ARG A 128 3.43 1.01 -15.79
N GLU A 129 4.07 1.87 -15.01
CA GLU A 129 3.80 2.00 -13.57
C GLU A 129 2.41 2.57 -13.34
N GLN A 130 2.04 3.60 -14.09
CA GLN A 130 0.69 4.16 -14.03
C GLN A 130 -0.36 3.10 -14.39
N MET A 131 -0.19 2.39 -15.50
CA MET A 131 -1.11 1.31 -15.91
C MET A 131 -1.15 0.18 -14.88
N TYR A 132 -0.02 -0.15 -14.24
CA TYR A 132 0.03 -1.12 -13.17
C TYR A 132 -0.82 -0.66 -11.98
N LEU A 133 -0.60 0.57 -11.49
CA LEU A 133 -1.34 1.14 -10.35
C LEU A 133 -2.84 1.25 -10.64
N GLN A 134 -3.22 1.70 -11.83
CA GLN A 134 -4.63 1.71 -12.27
C GLN A 134 -5.24 0.30 -12.24
N SER A 135 -4.52 -0.71 -12.75
CA SER A 135 -4.98 -2.09 -12.71
C SER A 135 -5.13 -2.61 -11.28
N ILE A 136 -4.21 -2.26 -10.39
CA ILE A 136 -4.31 -2.59 -8.97
C ILE A 136 -5.54 -1.92 -8.37
N GLY A 137 -5.73 -0.60 -8.54
CA GLY A 137 -6.87 0.12 -7.99
C GLY A 137 -8.22 -0.48 -8.40
N GLN A 138 -8.36 -0.84 -9.68
CA GLN A 138 -9.55 -1.53 -10.18
C GLN A 138 -9.77 -2.90 -9.53
N ARG A 139 -8.70 -3.69 -9.36
CA ARG A 139 -8.78 -5.00 -8.69
C ARG A 139 -9.16 -4.88 -7.22
N LEU A 140 -8.69 -3.83 -6.54
CA LEU A 140 -9.08 -3.53 -5.16
C LEU A 140 -10.54 -3.06 -5.04
N GLY A 141 -11.21 -2.80 -6.17
CA GLY A 141 -12.59 -2.31 -6.22
C GLY A 141 -12.71 -0.85 -5.80
N LEU A 142 -11.65 -0.05 -5.95
CA LEU A 142 -11.73 1.39 -5.74
C LEU A 142 -12.56 2.02 -6.85
N ASP A 143 -13.32 3.07 -6.51
CA ASP A 143 -14.01 3.89 -7.51
C ASP A 143 -12.97 4.44 -8.51
N SER A 144 -13.25 4.31 -9.80
CA SER A 144 -12.41 4.83 -10.87
C SER A 144 -12.15 6.34 -10.74
N ARG A 145 -13.09 7.09 -10.14
CA ARG A 145 -12.91 8.52 -9.85
C ARG A 145 -11.75 8.76 -8.90
N TYR A 146 -11.60 7.93 -7.87
CA TYR A 146 -10.49 8.05 -6.91
C TYR A 146 -9.14 7.74 -7.55
N ILE A 147 -9.11 6.76 -8.47
CA ILE A 147 -7.91 6.43 -9.25
C ILE A 147 -7.53 7.61 -10.16
N ALA A 148 -8.52 8.22 -10.84
CA ALA A 148 -8.29 9.38 -11.70
C ALA A 148 -7.76 10.60 -10.93
N VAL A 149 -8.23 10.83 -9.69
CA VAL A 149 -7.67 11.86 -8.80
C VAL A 149 -6.20 11.58 -8.48
N LEU A 150 -5.85 10.33 -8.14
CA LEU A 150 -4.45 9.96 -7.88
C LEU A 150 -3.57 10.17 -9.12
N ASP A 151 -4.04 9.73 -10.29
CA ASP A 151 -3.36 9.94 -11.56
C ASP A 151 -3.05 11.43 -11.75
N ALA A 152 -4.07 12.28 -11.65
CA ALA A 152 -3.92 13.70 -11.90
C ALA A 152 -3.01 14.42 -10.90
N VAL A 153 -3.12 14.07 -9.61
CA VAL A 153 -2.30 14.68 -8.55
C VAL A 153 -0.82 14.34 -8.73
N PHE A 154 -0.50 13.08 -9.00
CA PHE A 154 0.89 12.64 -9.04
C PHE A 154 1.56 12.83 -10.41
N THR A 155 0.81 12.77 -11.51
CA THR A 155 1.33 13.14 -12.84
C THR A 155 1.39 14.66 -13.05
N LYS A 156 0.62 15.43 -12.26
CA LYS A 156 0.37 16.88 -12.46
C LYS A 156 -0.27 17.18 -13.81
N GLU A 157 -1.02 16.23 -14.35
CA GLU A 157 -1.71 16.33 -15.63
C GLU A 157 -3.21 16.05 -15.46
N GLY A 158 -4.03 16.62 -16.35
CA GLY A 158 -5.48 16.43 -16.33
C GLY A 158 -6.24 17.39 -15.43
N SER A 159 -7.56 17.28 -15.48
CA SER A 159 -8.49 18.08 -14.65
C SER A 159 -9.06 17.22 -13.54
N ILE A 160 -9.08 17.75 -12.33
CA ILE A 160 -9.65 17.07 -11.17
C ILE A 160 -11.03 17.69 -10.87
N ASP A 161 -12.05 16.86 -10.77
CA ASP A 161 -13.34 17.30 -10.26
C ASP A 161 -13.21 17.64 -8.76
N PRO A 162 -13.59 18.85 -8.32
CA PRO A 162 -13.50 19.24 -6.91
C PRO A 162 -14.25 18.32 -5.94
N GLU A 163 -15.37 17.71 -6.37
CA GLU A 163 -16.13 16.77 -5.55
C GLU A 163 -15.35 15.47 -5.35
N ASP A 164 -14.80 14.91 -6.44
CA ASP A 164 -13.97 13.70 -6.40
C ASP A 164 -12.70 13.92 -5.55
N LEU A 165 -12.07 15.10 -5.67
CA LEU A 165 -10.92 15.48 -4.84
C LEU A 165 -11.28 15.51 -3.35
N THR A 166 -12.44 16.10 -3.03
CA THR A 166 -12.91 16.22 -1.65
C THR A 166 -13.19 14.84 -1.05
N GLU A 167 -13.79 13.92 -1.82
CA GLU A 167 -14.02 12.54 -1.40
C GLU A 167 -12.69 11.81 -1.12
N VAL A 168 -11.70 11.93 -2.01
CA VAL A 168 -10.37 11.34 -1.82
C VAL A 168 -9.66 11.92 -0.59
N GLN A 169 -9.71 13.23 -0.40
CA GLN A 169 -9.15 13.88 0.78
C GLN A 169 -9.83 13.40 2.08
N ALA A 170 -11.15 13.20 2.07
CA ALA A 170 -11.89 12.65 3.20
C ALA A 170 -11.49 11.20 3.50
N LEU A 171 -11.31 10.36 2.47
CA LEU A 171 -10.85 8.97 2.62
C LEU A 171 -9.42 8.87 3.15
N LEU A 172 -8.57 9.85 2.83
CA LEU A 172 -7.19 9.96 3.32
C LEU A 172 -7.07 10.85 4.58
N ALA A 173 -8.18 11.33 5.13
CA ALA A 173 -8.17 12.09 6.38
C ALA A 173 -7.60 11.23 7.52
N PRO A 174 -6.74 11.74 8.40
CA PRO A 174 -6.21 10.98 9.54
C PRO A 174 -7.32 10.40 10.43
N SER A 175 -8.47 11.07 10.49
CA SER A 175 -9.67 10.62 11.21
C SER A 175 -10.25 9.31 10.67
N ALA A 176 -10.08 9.01 9.37
CA ALA A 176 -10.51 7.75 8.77
C ALA A 176 -9.74 6.53 9.30
N PHE A 177 -8.63 6.75 10.02
CA PHE A 177 -7.75 5.71 10.56
C PHE A 177 -7.69 5.68 12.09
N GLU A 178 -8.60 6.36 12.80
CA GLU A 178 -8.59 6.45 14.27
C GLU A 178 -8.69 5.09 14.98
N SER A 179 -9.32 4.09 14.34
CA SER A 179 -9.43 2.73 14.88
C SER A 179 -8.16 1.88 14.69
N ARG A 180 -7.21 2.35 13.87
CA ARG A 180 -6.00 1.63 13.44
C ARG A 180 -4.79 1.99 14.31
N ASP A 181 -3.65 1.35 14.02
CA ASP A 181 -2.37 1.78 14.58
C ASP A 181 -2.10 3.26 14.21
N PRO A 182 -1.65 4.13 15.13
CA PRO A 182 -1.43 5.56 14.87
C PRO A 182 -0.54 5.87 13.65
N VAL A 183 0.28 4.90 13.23
CA VAL A 183 1.09 5.02 12.02
C VAL A 183 0.27 5.22 10.75
N PHE A 184 -0.97 4.68 10.68
CA PHE A 184 -1.87 4.89 9.55
C PHE A 184 -2.29 6.35 9.43
N ALA A 185 -2.73 6.97 10.52
CA ALA A 185 -3.11 8.38 10.55
C ALA A 185 -1.94 9.30 10.16
N LYS A 186 -0.71 8.95 10.58
CA LYS A 186 0.51 9.67 10.18
C LYS A 186 0.81 9.50 8.69
N ALA A 187 0.67 8.29 8.16
CA ALA A 187 0.90 7.98 6.76
C ALA A 187 -0.13 8.67 5.85
N ALA A 188 -1.39 8.70 6.27
CA ALA A 188 -2.47 9.37 5.57
C ALA A 188 -2.26 10.90 5.53
N LYS A 189 -1.88 11.50 6.67
CA LYS A 189 -1.48 12.92 6.72
C LYS A 189 -0.33 13.24 5.76
N HIS A 190 0.65 12.34 5.63
CA HIS A 190 1.76 12.51 4.71
C HIS A 190 1.29 12.52 3.25
N LEU A 191 0.46 11.55 2.84
CA LEU A 191 -0.11 11.54 1.48
C LEU A 191 -0.99 12.76 1.21
N LEU A 192 -1.79 13.21 2.17
CA LEU A 192 -2.63 14.41 1.99
C LEU A 192 -1.85 15.66 1.59
N GLY A 193 -0.59 15.78 2.03
CA GLY A 193 0.27 16.91 1.64
C GLY A 193 0.57 17.02 0.14
N PHE A 194 0.24 16.00 -0.66
CA PHE A 194 0.30 16.05 -2.12
C PHE A 194 -0.97 16.63 -2.78
N PHE A 195 -2.10 16.63 -2.07
CA PHE A 195 -3.41 17.09 -2.57
C PHE A 195 -3.73 18.55 -2.22
N GLU A 196 -2.88 19.19 -1.42
CA GLU A 196 -3.04 20.57 -0.93
C GLU A 196 -2.18 21.59 -1.73
N LYS A 197 -1.56 21.16 -2.84
CA LYS A 197 -0.67 21.98 -3.69
C LYS A 197 -1.32 22.35 -5.00
#